data_AF-A0A382UX13-F1
#
_entry.id   AF-A0A382UX13-F1
#
_cell.length_a   1.000
_cell.length_b   1.000
_cell.length_c   1.000
_cell.angle_alpha   90.00
_cell.angle_beta   90.00
_cell.angle_gamma   90.00
#
_symmetry.space_group_name_H-M   'P 1'
#
loop_
_entity.id
_entity.type
_entity.pdbx_description
1 polymer ?
#
loop_
_entity_poly.entity_id
_entity_poly.type
_entity_poly.pdbx_seq_one_letter_code
_entity_poly.pdbx_strand_id
1 'polypeptide(L)'
;MHKESDIRDPLILGNKTYHDISKDVARPIEGKANKYWWILFSLSLGLFLWGLLSIAYTIGTGIGVWGLNKTVNWAWDITNFVWWIGIGHAGTLISAVLLLFRQKWRMS
;
A
#
# COMPACT_ATOMS: atom_id res chain seq x y z
N MET A 1 -39.31 -1.01 -4.28
CA MET A 1 -38.27 -2.04 -4.46
C MET A 1 -37.22 -1.45 -5.39
N HIS A 2 -35.95 -1.37 -4.96
CA HIS A 2 -34.91 -0.76 -5.79
C HIS A 2 -34.69 -1.65 -7.02
N LYS A 3 -34.91 -1.12 -8.23
CA LYS A 3 -34.67 -1.88 -9.47
C LYS A 3 -33.17 -1.85 -9.77
N GLU A 4 -32.48 -2.97 -9.60
CA GLU A 4 -31.13 -3.18 -10.14
C GLU A 4 -31.23 -3.83 -11.52
N SER A 5 -30.20 -3.67 -12.34
CA SER A 5 -30.15 -4.23 -13.70
C SER A 5 -29.76 -5.70 -13.67
N ASP A 6 -30.43 -6.53 -14.47
CA ASP A 6 -30.20 -7.98 -14.54
C ASP A 6 -28.81 -8.38 -15.10
N ILE A 7 -28.04 -7.43 -15.62
CA ILE A 7 -26.70 -7.63 -16.21
C ILE A 7 -25.59 -7.59 -15.14
N ARG A 8 -25.87 -7.12 -13.91
CA ARG A 8 -24.82 -6.94 -12.88
C ARG A 8 -24.61 -8.21 -12.06
N ASP A 9 -23.37 -8.69 -12.06
CA ASP A 9 -22.95 -9.78 -11.19
C ASP A 9 -22.88 -9.34 -9.71
N PRO A 10 -23.15 -10.26 -8.76
CA PRO A 10 -23.03 -9.99 -7.34
C PRO A 10 -21.57 -9.77 -6.94
N LEU A 11 -21.31 -8.68 -6.21
CA LEU A 11 -19.95 -8.34 -5.78
C LEU A 11 -19.48 -9.16 -4.56
N ILE A 12 -20.41 -9.56 -3.69
CA ILE A 12 -20.15 -10.43 -2.53
C ILE A 12 -20.61 -11.83 -2.88
N LEU A 13 -19.68 -12.79 -2.86
CA LEU A 13 -19.95 -14.19 -3.16
C LEU A 13 -20.22 -14.99 -1.87
N GLY A 14 -21.10 -15.97 -1.98
CA GLY A 14 -21.65 -16.71 -0.85
C GLY A 14 -22.64 -15.85 -0.08
N ASN A 15 -23.80 -16.42 0.28
CA ASN A 15 -24.88 -15.71 0.97
C ASN A 15 -24.49 -15.31 2.41
N LYS A 16 -23.53 -14.38 2.55
CA LYS A 16 -22.96 -13.93 3.82
C LYS A 16 -23.93 -12.98 4.52
N THR A 17 -24.13 -13.21 5.81
CA THR A 17 -24.85 -12.29 6.69
C THR A 17 -23.92 -11.20 7.22
N TYR A 18 -24.48 -10.14 7.81
CA TYR A 18 -23.67 -9.09 8.46
C TYR A 18 -22.74 -9.65 9.54
N HIS A 19 -23.21 -10.64 10.30
CA HIS A 19 -22.40 -11.29 11.33
C HIS A 19 -21.19 -12.03 10.73
N ASP A 20 -21.38 -12.71 9.59
CA ASP A 20 -20.30 -13.42 8.91
C ASP A 20 -19.21 -12.46 8.42
N ILE A 21 -19.61 -11.31 7.85
CA ILE A 21 -18.67 -10.28 7.39
C ILE A 21 -17.86 -9.73 8.56
N SER A 22 -18.52 -9.37 9.66
CA SER A 22 -17.82 -8.85 10.85
C SER A 22 -16.82 -9.87 11.40
N LYS A 23 -17.22 -11.14 11.47
CA LYS A 23 -16.36 -12.22 11.96
C LYS A 23 -15.16 -12.45 11.03
N ASP A 24 -15.36 -12.44 9.71
CA ASP A 24 -14.29 -12.65 8.73
C ASP A 24 -13.25 -11.51 8.78
N VAL A 25 -13.68 -10.26 8.93
CA VAL A 25 -12.79 -9.09 9.03
C VAL A 25 -12.07 -9.02 10.38
N ALA A 26 -12.74 -9.39 11.48
CA ALA A 26 -12.16 -9.33 12.83
C ALA A 26 -11.15 -10.47 13.08
N ARG A 27 -11.36 -11.64 12.46
CA ARG A 27 -10.59 -12.86 12.73
C ARG A 27 -9.06 -12.70 12.59
N PRO A 28 -8.50 -12.01 11.57
CA PRO A 28 -7.05 -11.78 11.49
C PRO A 28 -6.51 -10.86 12.58
N ILE A 29 -7.36 -9.99 13.17
CA ILE A 29 -6.99 -9.03 14.21
C ILE A 29 -7.01 -9.70 15.59
N GLU A 30 -8.02 -10.52 15.86
CA GLU A 30 -8.19 -11.23 17.13
C GLU A 30 -7.21 -12.42 17.27
N GLY A 31 -6.69 -12.92 16.15
CA GLY A 31 -5.73 -14.01 16.11
C GLY A 31 -4.29 -13.59 16.41
N LYS A 32 -3.44 -14.56 16.74
CA LYS A 32 -1.99 -14.35 16.85
C LYS A 32 -1.35 -14.35 15.46
N ALA A 33 -0.39 -13.45 15.23
CA ALA A 33 0.45 -13.47 14.04
C ALA A 33 1.22 -14.79 13.93
N ASN A 34 1.24 -15.38 12.73
CA ASN A 34 1.90 -16.65 12.47
C ASN A 34 3.42 -16.48 12.30
N LYS A 35 4.15 -17.60 12.20
CA LYS A 35 5.61 -17.59 12.01
C LYS A 35 6.05 -16.84 10.74
N TYR A 36 5.29 -16.97 9.66
CA TYR A 36 5.62 -16.30 8.39
C TYR A 36 5.51 -14.78 8.48
N TRP A 37 4.51 -14.28 9.21
CA TRP A 37 4.37 -12.85 9.48
C TRP A 37 5.60 -12.30 10.18
N TRP A 38 6.08 -13.00 11.23
CA TRP A 38 7.29 -12.59 11.94
C TRP A 38 8.55 -12.64 11.08
N ILE A 39 8.69 -13.66 10.21
CA ILE A 39 9.82 -13.75 9.28
C ILE A 39 9.84 -12.53 8.34
N LEU A 40 8.71 -12.21 7.71
CA LEU A 40 8.61 -11.09 6.78
C LEU A 40 8.75 -9.74 7.48
N PHE A 41 8.20 -9.61 8.69
CA PHE A 41 8.34 -8.42 9.51
C PHE A 41 9.80 -8.17 9.88
N SER A 42 10.51 -9.19 10.39
CA SER A 42 11.93 -9.07 10.74
C SER A 42 12.81 -8.75 9.53
N LEU A 43 12.52 -9.35 8.37
CA LEU A 43 13.22 -9.03 7.12
C LEU A 43 13.00 -7.56 6.71
N SER A 44 11.74 -7.11 6.74
CA SER A 44 11.38 -5.71 6.41
C SER A 44 12.02 -4.73 7.39
N LEU A 45 12.05 -5.06 8.68
CA LEU A 45 12.70 -4.26 9.71
C LEU A 45 14.22 -4.19 9.49
N GLY A 46 14.86 -5.30 9.11
CA GLY A 46 16.28 -5.33 8.79
C GLY A 46 16.63 -4.40 7.62
N LEU A 47 15.85 -4.45 6.53
CA LEU A 47 16.02 -3.54 5.38
C LEU A 47 15.74 -2.09 5.74
N PHE A 48 14.76 -1.83 6.59
CA PHE A 48 14.46 -0.48 7.09
C PHE A 48 15.64 0.11 7.90
N LEU A 49 16.21 -0.67 8.83
CA LEU A 49 17.37 -0.24 9.62
C LEU A 49 18.60 0.00 8.73
N TRP A 50 18.82 -0.86 7.73
CA TRP A 50 19.87 -0.65 6.73
C TRP A 50 19.66 0.66 5.94
N GLY A 51 18.42 0.97 5.57
CA GLY A 51 18.05 2.24 4.94
C GLY A 51 18.37 3.45 5.83
N LEU A 52 18.01 3.40 7.12
CA LEU A 52 18.34 4.46 8.08
C LEU A 52 19.86 4.67 8.22
N LEU A 53 20.64 3.59 8.29
CA LEU A 53 22.10 3.68 8.32
C LEU A 53 22.66 4.33 7.05
N SER A 54 22.11 4.00 5.88
CA SER A 54 22.52 4.58 4.60
C SER A 54 22.22 6.09 4.52
N ILE A 55 21.07 6.52 5.06
CA ILE A 55 20.71 7.94 5.17
C ILE A 55 21.65 8.65 6.14
N ALA A 56 21.89 8.10 7.34
CA ALA A 56 22.79 8.69 8.32
C ALA A 56 24.22 8.83 7.78
N TYR A 57 24.70 7.81 7.05
CA TYR A 57 25.99 7.84 6.37
C TYR A 57 26.06 8.97 5.33
N THR A 58 25.02 9.13 4.50
CA THR A 58 24.93 10.22 3.53
C THR A 58 24.96 11.59 4.22
N ILE A 59 24.22 11.76 5.30
CA ILE A 59 24.21 13.03 6.06
C ILE A 59 25.59 13.34 6.64
N GLY A 60 26.30 12.32 7.15
CA GLY A 60 27.63 12.49 7.74
C GLY A 60 28.77 12.68 6.73
N THR A 61 28.66 12.12 5.52
CA THR A 61 29.72 12.14 4.49
C THR A 61 29.44 13.05 3.31
N GLY A 62 28.19 13.53 3.18
CA GLY A 62 27.72 14.38 2.09
C GLY A 62 27.15 13.61 0.90
N ILE A 63 26.48 14.35 0.01
CA ILE A 63 25.76 13.80 -1.16
C ILE A 63 26.70 13.20 -2.23
N GLY A 64 28.01 13.49 -2.16
CA GLY A 64 29.00 12.97 -3.11
C GLY A 64 29.08 11.44 -3.18
N VAL A 65 28.59 10.73 -2.15
CA VAL A 65 28.54 9.26 -2.12
C VAL A 65 27.45 8.65 -3.00
N TRP A 66 26.55 9.47 -3.57
CA TRP A 66 25.42 9.01 -4.40
C TRP A 66 25.79 8.64 -5.82
N GLY A 67 27.02 8.92 -6.25
CA GLY A 67 27.45 8.69 -7.65
C GLY A 67 26.81 9.67 -8.64
N LEU A 68 26.38 10.84 -8.16
CA LEU A 68 25.94 11.94 -9.00
C LEU A 68 27.15 12.57 -9.73
N ASN A 69 26.91 13.13 -10.91
CA ASN A 69 27.93 13.83 -11.69
C ASN A 69 27.52 15.30 -11.87
N LYS A 70 28.47 16.19 -12.11
CA LYS A 70 28.25 17.63 -12.33
C LYS A 70 27.22 17.96 -13.42
N THR A 71 27.06 17.07 -14.40
CA THR A 71 26.11 17.21 -15.51
C THR A 71 24.72 16.65 -15.17
N VAL A 72 24.66 15.64 -14.29
CA VAL A 72 23.42 14.94 -13.91
C VAL A 72 23.34 14.92 -12.39
N ASN A 73 22.76 15.98 -11.84
CA ASN A 73 22.65 16.16 -10.41
C ASN A 73 21.42 15.48 -9.80
N TRP A 74 20.45 15.06 -10.62
CA TRP A 74 19.26 14.29 -10.22
C TRP A 74 19.20 12.98 -11.01
N ALA A 75 19.05 11.87 -10.30
CA ALA A 75 18.99 10.53 -10.88
C ALA A 75 18.05 9.65 -10.03
N TRP A 76 18.62 8.80 -9.18
CA TRP A 76 17.86 7.84 -8.38
C TRP A 76 17.01 8.50 -7.29
N ASP A 77 17.48 9.62 -6.75
CA ASP A 77 16.78 10.41 -5.74
C ASP A 77 15.40 10.86 -6.23
N ILE A 78 15.33 11.57 -7.36
CA ILE A 78 14.06 12.02 -7.91
C ILE A 78 13.26 10.88 -8.54
N THR A 79 13.93 9.91 -9.18
CA THR A 79 13.25 8.79 -9.82
C THR A 79 12.45 8.00 -8.77
N ASN A 80 13.07 7.67 -7.64
CA ASN A 80 12.40 6.97 -6.55
C ASN A 80 11.32 7.85 -5.89
N PHE A 81 11.58 9.15 -5.71
CA PHE A 81 10.62 10.09 -5.14
C PHE A 81 9.31 10.13 -5.94
N VAL A 82 9.40 10.36 -7.26
CA VAL A 82 8.23 10.42 -8.15
C VAL A 82 7.55 9.05 -8.26
N TRP A 83 8.32 7.97 -8.29
CA TRP A 83 7.78 6.61 -8.32
C TRP A 83 6.89 6.31 -7.11
N TRP A 84 7.37 6.63 -5.90
CA TRP A 84 6.59 6.44 -4.67
C TRP A 84 5.37 7.35 -4.60
N ILE A 85 5.47 8.60 -5.06
CA ILE A 85 4.29 9.50 -5.18
C ILE A 85 3.23 8.89 -6.10
N GLY A 86 3.66 8.35 -7.25
CA GLY A 86 2.77 7.70 -8.20
C GLY A 86 1.98 6.55 -7.58
N ILE A 87 2.63 5.69 -6.78
CA ILE A 87 1.96 4.62 -6.03
C ILE A 87 0.91 5.20 -5.06
N GLY A 88 1.23 6.30 -4.39
CA GLY A 88 0.32 6.96 -3.44
C GLY A 88 -1.00 7.43 -4.07
N HIS A 89 -1.01 7.79 -5.35
CA HIS A 89 -2.23 8.25 -6.04
C HIS A 89 -3.28 7.17 -6.30
N ALA A 90 -2.89 5.90 -6.32
CA ALA A 90 -3.85 4.81 -6.48
C ALA A 90 -4.90 4.81 -5.35
N GLY A 91 -4.47 5.05 -4.11
CA GLY A 91 -5.35 5.07 -2.95
C GLY A 91 -6.34 6.24 -2.94
N THR A 92 -5.91 7.43 -3.37
CA THR A 92 -6.79 8.61 -3.44
C THR A 92 -7.81 8.47 -4.58
N LEU A 93 -7.43 7.85 -5.69
CA LEU A 93 -8.34 7.54 -6.79
C LEU A 93 -9.44 6.57 -6.33
N ILE A 94 -9.06 5.45 -5.70
CA ILE A 94 -10.04 4.44 -5.24
C ILE A 94 -10.97 5.00 -4.17
N SER A 95 -10.47 5.83 -3.26
CA SER A 95 -11.26 6.36 -2.14
C SER A 95 -12.14 7.57 -2.50
N ALA A 96 -11.64 8.51 -3.33
CA ALA A 96 -12.36 9.73 -3.69
C ALA A 96 -13.05 9.63 -5.06
N VAL A 97 -12.32 9.29 -6.12
CA VAL A 97 -12.85 9.33 -7.49
C VAL A 97 -13.94 8.27 -7.68
N LEU A 98 -13.68 7.02 -7.30
CA LEU A 98 -14.69 5.96 -7.39
C LEU A 98 -15.92 6.23 -6.51
N LEU A 99 -15.74 6.93 -5.39
CA LEU A 99 -16.85 7.38 -4.55
C LEU A 99 -17.72 8.43 -5.27
N LEU A 100 -17.11 9.43 -5.90
CA LEU A 100 -17.82 10.47 -6.67
C LEU A 100 -18.64 9.86 -7.82
N PHE A 101 -18.08 8.88 -8.52
CA PHE A 101 -18.76 8.14 -9.58
C PHE A 101 -19.70 7.04 -9.07
N ARG A 102 -19.95 6.99 -7.75
CA ARG A 102 -20.83 6.01 -7.08
C ARG A 102 -20.54 4.56 -7.45
N GLN A 103 -19.27 4.23 -7.67
CA GLN A 103 -18.83 2.87 -7.98
C GLN A 103 -18.91 2.02 -6.71
N LYS A 104 -19.85 1.08 -6.68
CA LYS A 104 -20.13 0.23 -5.51
C LYS A 104 -18.99 -0.77 -5.23
N TRP A 105 -18.27 -1.23 -6.25
CA TRP A 105 -17.22 -2.25 -6.15
C TRP A 105 -15.96 -1.80 -5.40
N ARG A 106 -15.76 -0.50 -5.15
CA ARG A 106 -14.63 -0.03 -4.32
C ARG A 106 -14.68 -0.56 -2.86
N MET A 107 -15.84 -1.06 -2.43
CA MET A 107 -16.11 -1.54 -1.07
C MET A 107 -16.22 -3.07 -0.99
N SER A 108 -16.05 -3.78 -2.10
CA SER A 108 -16.39 -5.19 -2.20
C SER A 108 -15.21 -6.13 -2.09
#